data_AF-A0A2U0TV70-F1
#
_entry.id   AF-A0A2U0TV70-F1
#
_cell.length_a   1.000
_cell.length_b   1.000
_cell.length_c   1.000
_cell.angle_alpha   90.00
_cell.angle_beta   90.00
_cell.angle_gamma   90.00
#
_symmetry.space_group_name_H-M   'P 1'
#
loop_
_entity.id
_entity.type
_entity.pdbx_description
1 polymer ?
#
loop_
_entity_poly.entity_id
_entity_poly.type
_entity_poly.pdbx_seq_one_letter_code
_entity_poly.pdbx_strand_id
1 'polypeptide(L)'
;MSTNIRIARIWEFCRNEFTAKTTKTQYCSLNRSSKACKARTRQSKITESNKQTEIAQNPNLEIVKTKDFISVNHASLLFGISRKIIYRIFYRGV
;
A
#
# COMPACT_ATOMS: atom_id res chain seq x y z
N MET A 1 -29.11 21.93 16.43
CA MET A 1 -28.47 21.20 17.55
C MET A 1 -27.01 21.61 17.64
N SER A 2 -26.66 22.50 18.56
CA SER A 2 -25.27 22.89 18.82
C SER A 2 -24.80 22.25 20.13
N THR A 3 -23.92 21.27 20.02
CA THR A 3 -23.14 20.79 21.16
C THR A 3 -21.87 21.63 21.22
N ASN A 4 -21.65 22.32 22.35
CA ASN A 4 -20.50 23.21 22.57
C ASN A 4 -19.24 22.37 22.88
N ILE A 5 -18.82 21.55 21.92
CA ILE A 5 -17.72 20.60 22.08
C ILE A 5 -16.39 21.33 21.86
N ARG A 6 -15.46 21.20 22.82
CA ARG A 6 -14.07 21.64 22.70
C ARG A 6 -13.17 20.46 23.01
N ILE A 7 -12.42 20.00 22.02
CA ILE A 7 -11.53 18.83 22.14
C ILE A 7 -10.12 19.28 21.79
N ALA A 8 -9.15 19.08 22.69
CA ALA A 8 -7.74 19.27 22.37
C ALA A 8 -7.24 18.12 21.49
N ARG A 9 -6.61 18.44 20.36
CA ARG A 9 -6.02 17.46 19.44
C ARG A 9 -4.63 17.90 19.02
N ILE A 10 -3.78 16.92 18.75
CA ILE A 10 -2.47 17.12 18.15
C ILE A 10 -2.55 16.54 16.74
N TRP A 11 -2.22 17.36 15.72
CA TRP A 11 -2.17 16.87 14.35
C TRP A 11 -0.79 16.32 14.01
N GLU A 12 -0.72 15.08 13.50
CA GLU A 12 0.52 14.33 13.22
C GLU A 12 1.56 15.11 12.41
N PHE A 13 1.12 15.94 11.46
CA PHE A 13 2.02 16.60 10.52
C PHE A 13 2.62 17.91 11.02
N CYS A 14 2.02 18.57 12.01
CA CYS A 14 2.71 19.69 12.65
C CYS A 14 2.83 19.64 14.15
N ARG A 15 2.42 18.54 14.79
CA ARG A 15 2.66 18.24 16.21
C ARG A 15 2.26 19.36 17.18
N ASN A 16 1.44 20.29 16.71
CA ASN A 16 0.93 21.41 17.48
C ASN A 16 -0.45 21.02 18.01
N GLU A 17 -0.69 21.38 19.26
CA GLU A 17 -1.98 21.24 19.91
C GLU A 17 -2.95 22.31 19.39
N PHE A 18 -4.21 21.91 19.12
CA PHE A 18 -5.27 22.83 18.75
C PHE A 18 -6.62 22.39 19.31
N THR A 19 -7.49 23.36 19.56
CA THR A 19 -8.84 23.13 20.08
C THR A 19 -9.84 22.93 18.94
N ALA A 20 -10.26 21.69 18.73
CA ALA A 20 -11.29 21.29 17.79
C ALA A 20 -12.69 21.59 18.33
N LYS A 21 -13.56 22.17 17.49
CA LYS A 21 -14.97 22.46 17.81
C LYS A 21 -15.93 21.34 17.40
N THR A 22 -15.43 20.34 16.67
CA THR A 22 -16.23 19.20 16.19
C THR A 22 -15.44 17.90 16.36
N THR A 23 -16.12 16.76 16.35
CA THR A 23 -15.46 15.46 16.43
C THR A 23 -14.68 15.11 15.16
N LYS A 24 -15.08 15.66 14.00
CA LYS A 24 -14.48 15.39 12.68
C LYS A 24 -13.31 16.30 12.30
N THR A 25 -13.00 17.34 13.08
CA THR A 25 -11.91 18.26 12.75
C THR A 25 -10.54 17.61 13.00
N GLN A 26 -9.78 17.42 11.92
CA GLN A 26 -8.47 16.75 11.92
C GLN A 26 -7.29 17.72 11.76
N TYR A 27 -7.53 18.95 11.29
CA TYR A 27 -6.49 19.91 10.93
C TYR A 27 -6.65 21.22 11.71
N CYS A 28 -5.52 21.85 12.06
CA CYS A 28 -5.51 23.13 12.76
C CYS A 28 -5.93 24.32 11.87
N SER A 29 -5.85 24.21 10.53
CA SER A 29 -6.30 25.25 9.61
C SER A 29 -6.67 24.71 8.21
N LEU A 30 -7.41 25.52 7.46
CA LEU A 30 -7.81 25.21 6.07
C LEU A 30 -6.59 24.97 5.17
N ASN A 31 -5.53 25.77 5.32
CA ASN A 31 -4.30 25.65 4.56
C ASN A 31 -3.65 24.26 4.79
N ARG A 32 -3.60 23.80 6.05
CA ARG A 32 -3.08 22.45 6.35
C ARG A 32 -3.95 21.35 5.76
N SER A 33 -5.27 21.49 5.82
CA SER A 33 -6.22 20.55 5.19
C SER A 33 -6.00 20.44 3.67
N SER A 34 -5.87 21.59 2.98
CA SER A 34 -5.62 21.63 1.54
C SER A 34 -4.28 20.98 1.17
N LYS A 35 -3.20 21.29 1.91
CA LYS A 35 -1.89 20.66 1.71
C LYS A 35 -1.94 19.16 1.92
N ALA A 36 -2.61 18.69 2.98
CA ALA A 36 -2.75 17.26 3.27
C ALA A 36 -3.55 16.53 2.17
N CYS A 37 -4.62 17.16 1.66
CA CYS A 37 -5.39 16.62 0.54
C CYS A 37 -4.50 16.46 -0.71
N LYS A 38 -3.78 17.52 -1.10
CA LYS A 38 -2.85 17.48 -2.24
C LYS A 38 -1.73 16.46 -2.06
N ALA A 39 -1.18 16.33 -0.86
CA ALA A 39 -0.15 15.34 -0.54
C ALA A 39 -0.68 13.92 -0.69
N ARG A 40 -1.89 13.62 -0.19
CA ARG A 40 -2.55 12.32 -0.38
C ARG A 40 -2.75 11.99 -1.85
N THR A 41 -3.26 12.94 -2.65
CA THR A 41 -3.42 12.75 -4.09
C THR A 41 -2.09 12.50 -4.80
N ARG A 42 -1.05 13.27 -4.45
CA ARG A 42 0.30 13.07 -5.01
C ARG A 42 0.84 11.68 -4.66
N GLN A 43 0.66 11.25 -3.42
CA GLN A 43 1.12 9.93 -2.98
C GLN A 43 0.40 8.81 -3.73
N SER A 44 -0.93 8.89 -3.90
CA SER A 44 -1.71 7.92 -4.69
C SER A 44 -1.16 7.75 -6.10
N LYS A 45 -0.91 8.88 -6.78
CA LYS A 45 -0.34 8.89 -8.15
C LYS A 45 1.05 8.27 -8.21
N ILE A 46 1.91 8.55 -7.22
CA ILE A 46 3.25 7.96 -7.14
C ILE A 46 3.14 6.45 -6.90
N THR A 47 2.30 6.00 -5.98
CA THR A 47 2.10 4.57 -5.73
C THR A 47 1.55 3.83 -6.93
N GLU A 48 0.61 4.43 -7.67
CA GLU A 48 0.09 3.86 -8.92
C GLU A 48 1.17 3.77 -10.00
N SER A 49 1.95 4.84 -10.19
CA SER A 49 3.05 4.85 -11.17
C SER A 49 4.14 3.84 -10.83
N ASN A 50 4.52 3.72 -9.56
CA ASN A 50 5.51 2.74 -9.12
C ASN A 50 5.00 1.32 -9.34
N LYS A 51 3.72 1.06 -9.01
CA LYS A 51 3.08 -0.23 -9.28
C LYS A 51 3.11 -0.57 -10.77
N GLN A 52 2.72 0.35 -11.66
CA GLN A 52 2.80 0.14 -13.11
C GLN A 52 4.24 -0.16 -13.58
N THR A 53 5.23 0.51 -12.99
CA THR A 53 6.64 0.29 -13.31
C THR A 53 7.12 -1.10 -12.87
N GLU A 54 6.73 -1.55 -11.66
CA GLU A 54 7.04 -2.89 -11.16
C GLU A 54 6.43 -3.99 -12.04
N ILE A 55 5.20 -3.77 -12.51
CA ILE A 55 4.50 -4.67 -13.44
C ILE A 55 5.25 -4.77 -14.77
N ALA A 56 5.66 -3.62 -15.32
CA ALA A 56 6.40 -3.58 -16.58
C ALA A 56 7.78 -4.28 -16.47
N GLN A 57 8.43 -4.20 -15.31
CA GLN A 57 9.70 -4.89 -15.07
C GLN A 57 9.52 -6.41 -14.93
N ASN A 58 8.43 -6.88 -14.33
CA ASN A 58 8.22 -8.30 -14.05
C ASN A 58 6.81 -8.80 -14.43
N PRO A 59 6.45 -8.77 -15.73
CA PRO A 59 5.10 -9.10 -16.18
C PRO A 59 4.72 -10.55 -15.86
N ASN A 60 5.70 -11.46 -15.88
CA ASN A 60 5.48 -12.87 -15.61
C ASN A 60 5.13 -13.15 -14.14
N LEU A 61 5.62 -12.36 -13.19
CA LEU A 61 5.36 -12.60 -11.76
C LEU A 61 3.93 -12.21 -11.37
N GLU A 62 3.37 -11.18 -11.99
CA GLU A 62 2.01 -10.74 -11.67
C GLU A 62 0.97 -11.73 -12.19
N ILE A 63 1.18 -12.29 -13.39
CA ILE A 63 0.34 -13.36 -13.96
C ILE A 63 0.40 -14.63 -13.12
N VAL A 64 1.54 -14.91 -12.47
CA VAL A 64 1.68 -16.07 -11.58
C VAL A 64 0.94 -15.86 -10.26
N LYS A 65 0.90 -14.64 -9.73
CA LYS A 65 0.19 -14.31 -8.49
C LYS A 65 -1.33 -14.42 -8.59
N THR A 66 -1.89 -14.24 -9.78
CA THR A 66 -3.35 -14.30 -10.01
C THR A 66 -3.88 -15.70 -10.31
N LYS A 67 -3.01 -16.68 -10.56
CA LYS A 67 -3.41 -18.05 -10.87
C LYS A 67 -3.50 -18.89 -9.60
N ASP A 68 -4.61 -19.62 -9.45
CA ASP A 68 -4.81 -20.58 -8.36
C ASP A 68 -3.85 -21.77 -8.45
N PHE A 69 -3.38 -22.10 -9.66
CA PHE A 69 -2.41 -23.15 -9.92
C PHE A 69 -1.28 -22.66 -10.83
N ILE A 70 -0.05 -23.01 -10.47
CA ILE A 70 1.16 -22.60 -11.18
C ILE A 70 1.84 -23.79 -11.84
N SER A 71 2.38 -23.59 -13.04
CA SER A 71 3.20 -24.61 -13.71
C SER A 71 4.57 -24.72 -13.05
N VAL A 72 5.27 -25.84 -13.26
CA VAL A 72 6.64 -26.05 -12.76
C VAL A 72 7.61 -24.96 -13.24
N ASN A 73 7.40 -24.43 -14.45
CA ASN A 73 8.20 -23.33 -14.99
C ASN A 73 7.97 -22.03 -14.19
N HIS A 74 6.72 -21.72 -13.85
CA HIS A 74 6.38 -20.57 -13.03
C HIS A 74 6.87 -20.71 -11.59
N ALA A 75 6.76 -21.90 -11.00
CA ALA A 75 7.35 -22.20 -9.69
C ALA A 75 8.88 -22.02 -9.71
N SER A 76 9.55 -22.51 -10.74
CA SER A 76 11.00 -22.35 -10.92
C SER A 76 11.42 -20.87 -10.94
N LEU A 77 10.66 -20.04 -11.65
CA LEU A 77 10.91 -18.60 -11.74
C LEU A 77 10.56 -17.86 -10.44
N LEU A 78 9.51 -18.27 -9.73
CA LEU A 78 9.08 -17.68 -8.46
C LEU A 78 10.06 -17.98 -7.32
N PHE A 79 10.48 -19.24 -7.19
CA PHE A 79 11.38 -19.68 -6.12
C PHE A 79 12.86 -19.43 -6.45
N GLY A 80 13.20 -19.12 -7.72
CA GLY A 80 14.59 -18.96 -8.16
C GLY A 80 15.37 -20.29 -8.20
N ILE A 81 14.66 -21.41 -8.31
CA ILE A 81 15.22 -22.77 -8.24
C ILE A 81 15.04 -23.46 -9.59
N SER A 82 16.00 -24.28 -10.02
CA SER A 82 15.85 -25.06 -11.26
C SER A 82 14.67 -26.05 -11.21
N ARG A 83 14.02 -26.27 -12.36
CA ARG A 83 12.94 -27.26 -12.56
C ARG A 83 13.30 -28.66 -12.03
N LYS A 84 14.56 -29.08 -12.19
CA LYS A 84 15.06 -30.38 -11.72
C LYS A 84 14.96 -30.53 -10.20
N ILE A 85 15.25 -29.47 -9.45
CA ILE A 85 15.18 -29.50 -7.99
C ILE A 85 13.71 -29.57 -7.55
N ILE A 86 12.81 -28.85 -8.22
CA ILE A 86 11.37 -28.92 -7.94
C ILE A 86 10.85 -30.35 -8.11
N TYR A 87 11.17 -31.01 -9.23
CA TYR A 87 10.82 -32.42 -9.42
C TYR A 87 11.44 -33.32 -8.33
N ARG A 88 12.70 -33.10 -7.95
CA ARG A 88 13.34 -33.86 -6.87
C ARG A 88 12.62 -33.71 -5.53
N ILE A 89 12.10 -32.51 -5.21
CA ILE A 89 11.31 -32.28 -4.00
C ILE A 89 10.01 -33.08 -4.07
N PHE A 90 9.27 -32.98 -5.17
CA PHE A 90 8.03 -33.75 -5.37
C PHE A 90 8.25 -35.27 -5.25
N TYR A 91 9.31 -35.81 -5.86
CA TYR A 91 9.62 -37.25 -5.77
C TYR A 91 10.09 -37.69 -4.38
N ARG A 92 10.59 -36.78 -3.54
CA ARG A 92 10.98 -37.07 -2.16
C ARG A 92 9.80 -37.04 -1.19
N GLY A 93 8.64 -36.56 -1.61
CA GLY A 93 7.44 -36.47 -0.77
C GLY A 93 7.56 -35.47 0.38
N VAL A 94 8.41 -34.45 0.22
CA VAL A 94 8.52 -33.30 1.14
C VAL A 94 7.51 -32.23 0.73
#